data_AF-A0A8T5IVR0-F1
#
_entry.id   AF-A0A8T5IVR0-F1
#
_cell.length_a   1.000
_cell.length_b   1.000
_cell.length_c   1.000
_cell.angle_alpha   90.00
_cell.angle_beta   90.00
_cell.angle_gamma   90.00
#
_symmetry.space_group_name_H-M   'P 1'
#
loop_
_entity.id
_entity.type
_entity.pdbx_description
1 polymer ?
#
loop_
_entity_poly.entity_id
_entity_poly.type
_entity_poly.pdbx_seq_one_letter_code
_entity_poly.pdbx_strand_id
1 'polypeptide(L)'
;MDIRKGDIIKIGKEKYDVLNILEDMDEVDTEKNELIGEHTAIELHKFGNASILATHLLKIYYDNDKEGILLKIYYGDIPKKYETPWSRGVVRKEHTEKVVSVDDIKIETTQ
;
A
#
# COMPACT_ATOMS: atom_id res chain seq x y z
N MET A 1 8.30 13.95 -1.48
CA MET A 1 8.45 13.07 -2.66
C MET A 1 7.34 13.43 -3.64
N ASP A 2 7.63 13.79 -4.88
CA ASP A 2 6.60 14.14 -5.88
C ASP A 2 6.30 12.88 -6.70
N ILE A 3 5.18 12.21 -6.39
CA ILE A 3 4.68 11.00 -7.06
C ILE A 3 3.40 11.40 -7.79
N ARG A 4 3.21 10.88 -9.00
CA ARG A 4 2.02 11.15 -9.82
C ARG A 4 1.42 9.85 -10.35
N LYS A 5 0.13 9.92 -10.66
CA LYS A 5 -0.55 8.82 -11.36
C LYS A 5 0.15 8.54 -12.69
N GLY A 6 0.40 7.26 -12.98
CA GLY A 6 1.12 6.79 -14.16
C GLY A 6 2.64 6.79 -14.01
N ASP A 7 3.18 7.21 -12.86
CA ASP A 7 4.58 6.97 -12.53
C ASP A 7 4.82 5.49 -12.27
N ILE A 8 6.03 5.02 -12.56
CA ILE A 8 6.46 3.67 -12.22
C ILE A 8 7.30 3.74 -10.94
N ILE A 9 6.87 3.02 -9.91
CA ILE A 9 7.61 2.90 -8.66
C ILE A 9 8.34 1.56 -8.60
N LYS A 10 9.60 1.61 -8.15
CA LYS A 10 10.41 0.44 -7.80
C LYS A 10 10.61 0.36 -6.31
N ILE A 11 10.34 -0.82 -5.75
CA ILE A 11 10.62 -1.15 -4.36
C ILE A 11 11.43 -2.45 -4.35
N GLY A 12 12.74 -2.34 -4.10
CA GLY A 12 13.68 -3.45 -4.26
C GLY A 12 13.72 -3.94 -5.71
N LYS A 13 13.33 -5.20 -5.94
CA LYS A 13 13.30 -5.82 -7.28
C LYS A 13 11.93 -5.72 -7.97
N GLU A 14 10.92 -5.22 -7.27
CA GLU A 14 9.54 -5.18 -7.74
C GLU A 14 9.24 -3.84 -8.41
N LYS A 15 8.43 -3.88 -9.47
CA LYS A 15 7.95 -2.71 -10.20
C LYS A 15 6.43 -2.59 -10.07
N TYR A 16 5.97 -1.36 -9.91
CA TYR A 16 4.56 -1.03 -9.75
C TYR A 16 4.19 0.19 -10.59
N ASP A 17 2.99 0.20 -11.14
CA ASP A 17 2.37 1.38 -11.74
C ASP A 17 1.51 2.10 -10.69
N VAL A 18 1.61 3.42 -10.63
CA VAL A 18 0.82 4.25 -9.71
C VAL A 18 -0.55 4.50 -10.31
N LEU A 19 -1.57 3.86 -9.73
CA LEU A 19 -2.94 3.98 -10.19
C LEU A 19 -3.65 5.22 -9.63
N ASN A 20 -3.38 5.51 -8.36
CA ASN A 20 -4.04 6.59 -7.63
C ASN A 20 -3.22 7.03 -6.42
N ILE A 21 -3.46 8.26 -5.97
CA ILE A 21 -2.82 8.86 -4.79
C ILE A 21 -3.93 9.54 -3.99
N LEU A 22 -3.98 9.22 -2.70
CA LEU A 22 -5.01 9.66 -1.77
C LEU A 22 -4.33 10.17 -0.50
N GLU A 23 -4.88 11.20 0.10
CA GLU A 23 -4.54 11.60 1.47
C GLU A 23 -5.61 11.02 2.39
N ASP A 24 -5.21 10.32 3.44
CA ASP A 24 -6.11 9.62 4.34
C ASP A 24 -5.57 9.61 5.78
N MET A 25 -6.39 9.18 6.73
CA MET A 25 -6.04 9.07 8.14
C MET A 25 -6.51 7.71 8.67
N ASP A 26 -5.60 6.94 9.24
CA ASP A 26 -5.96 5.66 9.84
C ASP A 26 -6.47 5.88 11.27
N GLU A 27 -7.70 5.43 11.57
CA GLU A 27 -8.27 5.72 12.89
C GLU A 27 -7.51 5.01 14.04
N VAL A 28 -7.09 3.75 13.86
CA VAL A 28 -6.45 2.92 14.91
C VAL A 28 -5.59 1.79 14.32
N ASP A 29 -4.37 1.59 14.83
CA ASP A 29 -3.62 0.33 14.69
C ASP A 29 -4.27 -0.72 15.61
N THR A 30 -5.01 -1.67 15.04
CA THR A 30 -5.69 -2.70 15.86
C THR A 30 -4.74 -3.64 16.61
N GLU A 31 -3.46 -3.72 16.24
CA GLU A 31 -2.47 -4.53 16.95
C GLU A 31 -1.78 -3.74 18.09
N LYS A 32 -1.57 -2.43 17.91
CA LYS A 32 -0.86 -1.58 18.89
C LYS A 32 -1.76 -0.69 19.74
N ASN A 33 -3.02 -0.53 19.37
CA ASN A 33 -3.99 0.39 19.99
C ASN A 33 -3.47 1.84 20.06
N GLU A 34 -2.83 2.29 18.98
CA GLU A 34 -2.35 3.66 18.80
C GLU A 34 -3.04 4.29 17.59
N LEU A 35 -3.25 5.60 17.65
CA LEU A 35 -3.75 6.37 16.51
C LEU A 35 -2.66 6.37 15.45
N ILE A 36 -2.96 5.85 14.26
CA ILE A 36 -2.02 5.88 13.16
C ILE A 36 -2.24 7.21 12.43
N GLY A 37 -1.21 8.04 12.35
CA GLY A 37 -1.33 9.41 11.84
C GLY A 37 -1.83 9.54 10.40
N GLU A 38 -1.93 10.80 9.97
CA GLU A 38 -2.19 11.17 8.59
C GLU A 38 -1.12 10.58 7.66
N HIS A 39 -1.56 10.11 6.47
CA HIS A 39 -0.66 9.51 5.50
C HIS A 39 -1.06 9.80 4.06
N THR A 40 -0.08 9.71 3.17
CA THR A 40 -0.33 9.53 1.75
C THR A 40 -0.48 8.03 1.45
N ALA A 41 -1.64 7.65 0.91
CA ALA A 41 -1.96 6.32 0.43
C ALA A 41 -1.81 6.27 -1.11
N ILE A 42 -0.99 5.35 -1.60
CA ILE A 42 -0.66 5.22 -3.03
C ILE A 42 -1.11 3.83 -3.49
N GLU A 43 -2.10 3.80 -4.39
CA GLU A 43 -2.60 2.56 -4.97
C GLU A 43 -1.68 2.10 -6.11
N LEU A 44 -1.21 0.86 -6.00
CA LEU A 44 -0.16 0.32 -6.86
C LEU A 44 -0.63 -0.93 -7.59
N HIS A 45 -0.36 -0.99 -8.90
CA HIS A 45 -0.50 -2.20 -9.70
C HIS A 45 0.85 -2.85 -9.95
N LYS A 46 1.04 -4.10 -9.53
CA LYS A 46 2.29 -4.82 -9.71
C LYS A 46 2.43 -5.29 -11.15
N PHE A 47 3.54 -4.94 -11.79
CA PHE A 47 3.84 -5.36 -13.15
C PHE A 47 3.82 -6.88 -13.29
N GLY A 48 3.20 -7.37 -14.36
CA GLY A 48 3.02 -8.81 -14.63
C GLY A 48 1.88 -9.47 -13.85
N ASN A 49 1.13 -8.72 -13.03
CA ASN A 49 -0.10 -9.22 -12.44
C ASN A 49 -1.25 -9.19 -13.45
N ALA A 50 -2.09 -10.22 -13.46
CA ALA A 50 -3.24 -10.34 -14.36
C ALA A 50 -4.47 -9.51 -13.93
N SER A 51 -4.50 -9.03 -12.68
CA SER A 51 -5.56 -8.13 -12.19
C SER A 51 -5.57 -6.81 -12.97
N ILE A 52 -6.73 -6.17 -13.10
CA ILE A 52 -6.85 -4.78 -13.57
C ILE A 52 -6.97 -3.78 -12.41
N LEU A 53 -7.14 -4.29 -11.19
CA LEU A 53 -7.32 -3.52 -9.97
C LEU A 53 -5.99 -3.33 -9.23
N ALA A 54 -5.94 -2.36 -8.31
CA ALA A 54 -4.81 -2.14 -7.42
C ALA A 54 -4.42 -3.45 -6.70
N THR A 55 -3.16 -3.79 -6.74
CA THR A 55 -2.65 -5.04 -6.14
C THR A 55 -2.00 -4.80 -4.79
N HIS A 56 -1.53 -3.58 -4.55
CA HIS A 56 -0.87 -3.16 -3.32
C HIS A 56 -1.30 -1.73 -2.97
N LEU A 57 -1.19 -1.40 -1.69
CA LEU A 57 -1.35 -0.06 -1.16
C LEU A 57 -0.04 0.30 -0.44
N LEU A 58 0.61 1.37 -0.85
CA LEU A 58 1.75 1.93 -0.12
C LEU A 58 1.27 3.10 0.72
N LYS A 59 1.43 3.02 2.04
CA LYS A 59 1.15 4.11 2.97
C LYS A 59 2.45 4.75 3.42
N ILE A 60 2.56 6.06 3.34
CA ILE A 60 3.69 6.86 3.85
C ILE A 60 3.12 7.84 4.87
N TYR A 61 3.46 7.65 6.14
CA TYR A 61 2.92 8.44 7.25
C TYR A 61 3.69 9.74 7.44
N TYR A 62 2.99 10.83 7.75
CA TYR A 62 3.62 12.15 7.87
C TYR A 62 4.42 12.34 9.16
N ASP A 63 4.12 11.54 10.19
CA ASP A 63 4.87 11.49 11.45
C ASP A 63 6.16 10.64 11.35
N ASN A 64 6.28 9.80 10.31
CA ASN A 64 7.44 8.97 10.02
C ASN A 64 7.81 9.02 8.53
N ASP A 65 8.59 10.02 8.14
CA ASP A 65 9.00 10.27 6.75
C ASP A 65 10.06 9.28 6.22
N LYS A 66 10.54 8.35 7.06
CA LYS A 66 11.63 7.41 6.71
C LYS A 66 11.14 6.04 6.30
N GLU A 67 9.93 5.66 6.71
CA GLU A 67 9.37 4.33 6.48
C GLU A 67 7.97 4.42 5.88
N GLY A 68 7.71 3.54 4.92
CA GLY A 68 6.39 3.29 4.37
C GLY A 68 5.94 1.86 4.68
N ILE A 69 4.63 1.64 4.67
CA ILE A 69 4.05 0.31 4.80
C ILE A 69 3.51 -0.11 3.43
N LEU A 70 4.06 -1.18 2.88
CA LEU A 70 3.49 -1.82 1.70
C LEU A 70 2.53 -2.93 2.12
N LEU A 71 1.26 -2.72 1.81
CA LEU A 71 0.16 -3.64 2.04
C LEU A 71 -0.17 -4.35 0.72
N LYS A 72 -0.43 -5.65 0.78
CA LYS A 72 -0.97 -6.41 -0.33
C LYS A 72 -2.50 -6.42 -0.26
N ILE A 73 -3.13 -6.16 -1.40
CA ILE A 73 -4.59 -6.11 -1.54
C ILE A 73 -5.10 -7.47 -2.01
N TYR A 74 -6.12 -7.98 -1.34
CA TYR A 74 -6.89 -9.16 -1.72
C TYR A 74 -8.34 -8.72 -1.98
N TYR A 75 -8.87 -9.09 -3.14
CA TYR A 75 -10.28 -8.88 -3.47
C TYR A 75 -11.06 -10.18 -3.21
N GLY A 76 -12.06 -10.10 -2.33
CA GLY A 76 -12.85 -11.23 -1.86
C GLY A 76 -12.19 -11.99 -0.70
N ASP A 77 -11.96 -13.29 -0.89
CA ASP A 77 -11.39 -14.14 0.15
C ASP A 77 -9.90 -13.87 0.35
N ILE A 78 -9.51 -13.56 1.59
CA ILE A 78 -8.10 -13.50 1.97
C ILE A 78 -7.63 -14.92 2.32
N PRO A 79 -6.35 -15.29 2.08
CA PRO A 79 -5.84 -16.57 2.54
C PRO A 79 -6.13 -16.79 4.02
N LYS A 80 -6.64 -17.97 4.40
CA LYS A 80 -7.10 -18.29 5.77
C LYS A 80 -6.13 -17.89 6.88
N LYS A 81 -4.82 -17.97 6.63
CA LYS A 81 -3.76 -17.56 7.57
C LYS A 81 -3.80 -16.08 7.97
N TYR A 82 -4.51 -15.25 7.21
CA TYR A 82 -4.64 -13.80 7.41
C TYR A 82 -6.10 -13.39 7.70
N GLU A 83 -7.02 -14.35 7.78
CA GLU A 83 -8.43 -14.06 8.02
C GLU A 83 -8.66 -13.77 9.51
N THR A 84 -9.20 -12.60 9.84
CA THR A 84 -9.65 -12.26 11.20
C THR A 84 -11.19 -12.23 11.25
N PRO A 85 -11.82 -12.40 12.44
CA PRO A 85 -13.28 -12.32 12.56
C PRO A 85 -13.88 -11.02 12.00
N TRP A 86 -13.15 -9.92 12.14
CA TRP A 86 -13.51 -8.58 11.66
C TRP A 86 -13.40 -8.41 10.14
N SER A 87 -12.66 -9.29 9.46
CA SER A 87 -12.46 -9.22 8.01
C SER A 87 -13.56 -9.91 7.19
N ARG A 88 -14.57 -10.54 7.83
CA ARG A 88 -15.60 -11.30 7.10
C ARG A 88 -16.56 -10.38 6.35
N GLY A 89 -16.82 -10.69 5.07
CA GLY A 89 -17.73 -9.92 4.20
C GLY A 89 -17.13 -8.69 3.52
N VAL A 90 -15.86 -8.36 3.79
CA VAL A 90 -15.19 -7.22 3.17
C VAL A 90 -14.71 -7.58 1.76
N VAL A 91 -15.05 -6.73 0.77
CA VAL A 91 -14.71 -6.94 -0.65
C VAL A 91 -13.23 -6.69 -0.95
N ARG A 92 -12.59 -5.76 -0.22
CA ARG A 92 -11.18 -5.41 -0.35
C ARG A 92 -10.51 -5.56 1.01
N LYS A 93 -9.52 -6.45 1.10
CA LYS A 93 -8.77 -6.72 2.32
C LYS A 93 -7.31 -6.38 2.11
N GLU A 94 -6.69 -5.80 3.12
CA GLU A 94 -5.30 -5.35 3.09
C GLU A 94 -4.51 -6.13 4.12
N HIS A 95 -3.30 -6.51 3.76
CA HIS A 95 -2.40 -7.21 4.69
C HIS A 95 -0.98 -6.69 4.50
N THR A 96 -0.35 -6.33 5.60
CA THR A 96 1.05 -5.90 5.60
C THR A 96 1.92 -6.96 4.97
N GLU A 97 2.53 -6.60 3.84
CA GLU A 97 3.49 -7.45 3.16
C GLU A 97 4.90 -7.15 3.64
N LYS A 98 5.25 -5.86 3.74
CA LYS A 98 6.56 -5.41 4.21
C LYS A 98 6.54 -3.94 4.65
N VAL A 99 7.40 -3.62 5.61
CA VAL A 99 7.83 -2.23 5.87
C VAL A 99 8.96 -1.92 4.90
N VAL A 100 8.92 -0.74 4.27
CA VAL A 100 9.87 -0.30 3.26
C VAL A 100 10.51 1.00 3.72
N SER A 101 11.81 1.18 3.51
CA SER A 101 12.40 2.50 3.68
C SER A 101 11.94 3.39 2.51
N VAL A 102 11.53 4.63 2.81
CA VAL A 102 11.15 5.61 1.79
C VAL A 102 12.31 5.89 0.84
N ASP A 103 13.56 5.86 1.34
CA ASP A 103 14.78 6.05 0.54
C ASP A 103 15.01 4.93 -0.49
N ASP A 104 14.45 3.74 -0.28
CA ASP A 104 14.55 2.60 -1.20
C ASP A 104 13.52 2.67 -2.35
N ILE A 105 12.57 3.61 -2.28
CA ILE A 105 11.51 3.79 -3.26
C ILE A 105 12.03 4.66 -4.40
N LYS A 106 12.19 4.06 -5.59
CA LYS A 106 12.68 4.77 -6.78
C LYS A 106 11.53 5.03 -7.74
N ILE A 107 11.39 6.28 -8.16
CA ILE A 107 10.40 6.70 -9.17
C ILE A 107 11.08 6.70 -10.54
N GLU A 108 10.51 5.99 -11.50
CA GLU A 108 10.82 6.10 -12.92
C GLU A 108 9.70 6.94 -13.55
N THR A 109 9.99 8.19 -13.88
CA THR A 109 9.04 9.06 -14.59
C THR A 109 8.97 8.61 -16.05
N THR A 110 7.77 8.26 -16.50
CA THR A 110 7.52 8.00 -17.92
C THR A 110 7.30 9.35 -18.61
N GLN A 111 8.25 9.76 -19.48
CA GLN A 111 8.14 10.98 -20.31
C GLN A 111 7.05 10.86 -21.37
#